data_AF-A0AAD5UNQ4-F1
#
_entry.id   AF-A0AAD5UNQ4-F1
#
_cell.length_a   1.000
_cell.length_b   1.000
_cell.length_c   1.000
_cell.angle_alpha   90.00
_cell.angle_beta   90.00
_cell.angle_gamma   90.00
#
_symmetry.space_group_name_H-M   'P 1'
#
loop_
_entity.id
_entity.type
_entity.pdbx_description
1 polymer ?
#
loop_
_entity_poly.entity_id
_entity_poly.type
_entity_poly.pdbx_seq_one_letter_code
_entity_poly.pdbx_strand_id
1 'polypeptide(L)'
;MTKDDDNWLPLEDAAAFMSRSLSRIKGQMCNGRIQRDRHFRRVGDGQFELNVTEYLRWLDEEKEARKLPLVERVVRDIENGRVRVQAALDSAPKTQPPTTPATKHQPKLIPLHAWAEQTFGEYAPHRNTLLNWVKNGKIRPFPKRVGRRYFVTPEAEYVDPVADKIQKMIDGR
;
A
#
# COMPACT_ATOMS: atom_id res chain seq x y z
N MET A 1 0.30 -38.72 23.15
CA MET A 1 1.48 -38.54 24.03
C MET A 1 2.67 -39.16 23.31
N THR A 2 3.73 -38.49 22.91
CA THR A 2 4.46 -37.33 23.46
C THR A 2 5.27 -36.66 22.33
N LYS A 3 5.10 -35.37 22.06
CA LYS A 3 6.01 -34.57 21.21
C LYS A 3 6.11 -33.15 21.75
N ASP A 4 6.28 -33.03 23.06
CA ASP A 4 6.48 -31.73 23.73
C ASP A 4 7.89 -31.64 24.30
N ASP A 5 8.89 -32.07 23.53
CA ASP A 5 10.26 -31.56 23.70
C ASP A 5 10.42 -30.33 22.80
N ASP A 6 9.48 -29.41 22.97
CA ASP A 6 9.51 -28.07 22.43
C ASP A 6 10.63 -27.34 23.18
N ASN A 7 11.87 -27.57 22.73
CA ASN A 7 13.08 -27.05 23.36
C ASN A 7 13.20 -25.55 23.05
N TRP A 8 12.33 -24.78 23.72
CA TRP A 8 12.32 -23.32 23.73
C TRP A 8 13.49 -22.86 24.57
N LEU A 9 14.54 -22.40 23.89
CA LEU A 9 15.72 -21.84 24.53
C LEU A 9 15.78 -20.33 24.28
N PRO A 10 16.30 -19.54 25.24
CA PRO A 10 16.63 -18.15 24.98
C PRO A 10 17.45 -18.02 23.69
N LEU A 11 17.19 -17.00 22.89
CA LEU A 11 17.78 -16.86 21.55
C LEU A 11 19.32 -16.94 21.57
N GLU A 12 19.94 -16.42 22.63
CA GLU A 12 21.39 -16.43 22.88
C GLU A 12 21.92 -17.85 23.09
N ASP A 13 21.31 -18.58 24.01
CA ASP A 13 21.67 -19.96 24.32
C ASP A 13 21.37 -20.90 23.15
N ALA A 14 20.24 -20.71 22.48
CA ALA A 14 19.88 -21.45 21.29
C ALA A 14 20.92 -21.27 20.18
N ALA A 15 21.37 -20.03 19.94
CA ALA A 15 22.38 -19.73 18.93
C ALA A 15 23.74 -20.32 19.26
N ALA A 16 24.15 -20.29 20.54
CA ALA A 16 25.36 -20.95 21.01
C ALA A 16 25.28 -22.47 20.83
N PHE A 17 24.17 -23.08 21.23
CA PHE A 17 23.92 -24.51 21.14
C PHE A 17 24.08 -25.05 19.71
N MET A 18 23.51 -24.37 18.72
CA MET A 18 23.62 -24.76 17.30
C MET A 18 24.81 -24.12 16.56
N SER A 19 25.67 -23.38 17.26
CA SER A 19 26.84 -22.67 16.70
C SER A 19 26.48 -21.77 15.51
N ARG A 20 25.46 -20.91 15.68
CA ARG A 20 24.96 -20.00 14.63
C ARG A 20 25.06 -18.53 15.05
N SER A 21 25.13 -17.67 14.05
CA SER A 21 25.13 -16.22 14.23
C SER A 21 23.76 -15.72 14.69
N LEU A 22 23.73 -15.05 15.84
CA LEU A 22 22.54 -14.36 16.36
C LEU A 22 21.97 -13.35 15.37
N SER A 23 22.82 -12.56 14.71
CA SER A 23 22.40 -11.58 13.71
C SER A 23 21.68 -12.22 12.53
N ARG A 24 22.11 -13.43 12.13
CA ARG A 24 21.46 -14.18 11.05
C ARG A 24 20.06 -14.62 11.45
N ILE A 25 19.91 -15.13 12.68
CA ILE A 25 18.60 -15.57 13.20
C ILE A 25 17.67 -14.36 13.34
N LYS A 26 18.15 -13.27 13.94
CA LYS A 26 17.40 -12.00 14.02
C LYS A 26 17.00 -11.50 12.63
N GLY A 27 17.89 -11.58 11.64
CA GLY A 27 17.58 -11.25 10.25
C GLY A 27 16.46 -12.12 9.66
N GLN A 28 16.45 -13.43 9.98
CA GLN A 28 15.39 -14.35 9.55
C GLN A 28 14.04 -14.07 10.24
N MET A 29 14.07 -13.56 11.48
CA MET A 29 12.86 -13.09 12.17
C MET A 29 12.32 -11.83 11.49
N CYS A 30 13.19 -10.84 11.23
CA CYS A 30 12.79 -9.55 10.65
C CYS A 30 12.29 -9.68 9.20
N ASN A 31 12.85 -10.59 8.41
CA ASN A 31 12.40 -10.84 7.04
C ASN A 31 11.24 -11.85 6.93
N GLY A 32 10.74 -12.33 8.08
CA GLY A 32 9.60 -13.25 8.17
C GLY A 32 9.84 -14.64 7.59
N ARG A 33 11.11 -15.06 7.41
CA ARG A 33 11.45 -16.42 6.95
C ARG A 33 11.15 -17.48 8.00
N ILE A 34 11.27 -17.12 9.27
CA ILE A 34 10.80 -17.93 10.39
C ILE A 34 9.58 -17.27 11.03
N GLN A 35 8.63 -18.08 11.46
CA GLN A 35 7.31 -17.64 11.95
C GLN A 35 7.29 -17.47 13.47
N ARG A 36 6.58 -16.43 13.92
CA ARG A 36 6.26 -16.19 15.34
C ARG A 36 5.33 -17.30 15.86
N ASP A 37 5.52 -17.70 17.10
CA ASP A 37 4.80 -18.74 17.84
C ASP A 37 4.96 -20.17 17.31
N ARG A 38 5.66 -20.35 16.18
CA ARG A 38 6.10 -21.65 15.65
C ARG A 38 7.60 -21.87 15.83
N HIS A 39 8.42 -20.92 15.37
CA HIS A 39 9.88 -21.04 15.43
C HIS A 39 10.48 -20.18 16.54
N PHE A 40 9.87 -19.02 16.82
CA PHE A 40 10.30 -18.13 17.89
C PHE A 40 9.10 -17.49 18.57
N ARG A 41 9.24 -17.16 19.86
CA ARG A 41 8.22 -16.41 20.62
C ARG A 41 8.87 -15.28 21.40
N ARG A 42 8.07 -14.30 21.79
CA ARG A 42 8.52 -13.16 22.59
C ARG A 42 8.16 -13.39 24.05
N VAL A 43 9.15 -13.29 24.92
CA VAL A 43 9.00 -13.34 26.37
C VAL A 43 8.88 -11.90 26.90
N GLY A 44 8.18 -11.72 28.03
CA GLY A 44 7.73 -10.43 28.58
C GLY A 44 8.77 -9.31 28.59
N ASP A 45 10.05 -9.64 28.80
CA ASP A 45 11.14 -8.67 28.92
C ASP A 45 11.74 -8.22 27.57
N GLY A 46 11.05 -8.49 26.46
CA GLY A 46 11.56 -8.17 25.11
C GLY A 46 12.64 -9.14 24.63
N GLN A 47 12.89 -10.21 25.39
CA GLN A 47 13.70 -11.33 24.99
C GLN A 47 12.93 -12.26 24.05
N PHE A 48 13.66 -12.99 23.22
CA PHE A 48 13.10 -13.98 22.32
C PHE A 48 13.56 -15.36 22.73
N GLU A 49 12.65 -16.33 22.66
CA GLU A 49 12.96 -17.75 22.74
C GLU A 49 12.81 -18.36 21.34
N LEU A 50 13.74 -19.25 21.01
CA LEU A 50 13.75 -20.01 19.76
C LEU A 50 13.42 -21.47 20.07
N ASN A 51 12.47 -22.03 19.34
CA ASN A 51 12.23 -23.47 19.31
C ASN A 51 13.34 -24.10 18.46
N VAL A 52 14.35 -24.68 19.13
CA VAL A 52 15.53 -25.21 18.45
C VAL A 52 15.17 -26.35 17.51
N THR A 53 14.23 -27.22 17.92
CA THR A 53 13.81 -28.38 17.15
C THR A 53 13.14 -27.96 15.83
N GLU A 54 12.15 -27.09 15.89
CA GLU A 54 11.46 -26.59 14.69
C GLU A 54 12.38 -25.74 13.81
N TYR A 55 13.27 -24.95 14.42
CA TYR A 55 14.24 -24.15 13.67
C TYR A 55 15.25 -25.02 12.90
N LEU A 56 15.75 -26.12 13.50
CA LEU A 56 16.63 -27.06 12.81
C LEU A 56 15.91 -27.80 11.67
N ARG A 57 14.65 -28.22 11.89
CA ARG A 57 13.82 -28.82 10.82
C ARG A 57 13.66 -27.87 9.64
N TRP A 58 13.30 -26.61 9.92
CA TRP A 58 13.19 -25.58 8.89
C TRP A 58 14.52 -25.36 8.14
N LEU A 59 15.66 -25.39 8.85
CA LEU A 59 16.98 -25.26 8.22
C LEU A 59 17.27 -26.41 7.26
N ASP A 60 16.89 -27.64 7.59
CA ASP A 60 17.09 -28.78 6.71
C ASP A 60 16.16 -28.72 5.50
N GLU A 61 14.89 -28.32 5.67
CA GLU A 61 13.98 -28.04 4.55
C GLU A 61 14.52 -26.94 3.62
N GLU A 62 15.13 -25.88 4.17
CA GLU A 62 15.80 -24.82 3.40
C GLU A 62 17.03 -25.33 2.64
N LYS A 63 17.80 -26.26 3.21
CA LYS A 63 18.95 -26.88 2.52
C LYS A 63 18.48 -27.73 1.36
N GLU A 64 17.47 -28.58 1.56
CA GLU A 64 16.91 -29.42 0.51
C GLU A 64 16.27 -28.57 -0.59
N ALA A 65 15.56 -27.50 -0.24
CA ALA A 65 14.99 -26.57 -1.20
C ALA A 65 16.04 -25.87 -2.07
N ARG A 66 17.26 -25.65 -1.54
CA ARG A 66 18.36 -25.08 -2.32
C ARG A 66 18.97 -26.04 -3.33
N LYS A 67 18.78 -27.35 -3.14
CA LYS A 67 19.18 -28.36 -4.13
C LYS A 67 18.23 -28.41 -5.32
N LEU A 68 17.03 -27.84 -5.18
CA LEU A 68 16.08 -27.75 -6.29
C LEU A 68 16.60 -26.83 -7.40
N PRO A 69 16.24 -27.12 -8.67
CA PRO A 69 16.57 -26.25 -9.79
C PRO A 69 16.00 -24.85 -9.57
N LEU A 70 16.63 -23.84 -10.19
CA LEU A 70 16.30 -22.43 -9.94
C LEU A 70 14.82 -22.10 -10.20
N VAL A 71 14.21 -22.72 -11.22
CA VAL A 71 12.79 -22.54 -11.55
C VAL A 71 11.86 -22.91 -10.39
N GLU A 72 12.07 -24.08 -9.77
CA GLU A 72 11.28 -24.55 -8.64
C GLU A 72 11.44 -23.66 -7.41
N ARG A 73 12.66 -23.12 -7.20
CA ARG A 73 12.92 -22.15 -6.12
C ARG A 73 12.16 -20.84 -6.34
N VAL A 74 12.13 -20.34 -7.58
CA VAL A 74 11.41 -19.10 -7.93
C VAL A 74 9.90 -19.29 -7.79
N VAL A 75 9.35 -20.42 -8.24
CA VAL A 75 7.93 -20.73 -8.08
C VAL A 75 7.55 -20.75 -6.61
N ARG A 76 8.33 -21.44 -5.77
CA ARG A 76 8.12 -21.49 -4.31
C ARG A 76 8.16 -20.11 -3.66
N ASP A 77 9.11 -19.25 -4.06
CA ASP A 77 9.20 -17.88 -3.53
C ASP A 77 7.98 -17.02 -3.90
N ILE A 78 7.45 -17.18 -5.12
CA ILE A 78 6.23 -16.51 -5.58
C ILE A 78 5.01 -16.98 -4.75
N GLU A 79 4.86 -18.29 -4.55
CA GLU A 79 3.77 -18.86 -3.77
C GLU A 79 3.82 -18.41 -2.31
N ASN A 80 4.99 -18.47 -1.68
CA ASN A 80 5.20 -17.95 -0.33
C ASN A 80 4.87 -16.46 -0.22
N GLY A 81 5.23 -15.67 -1.23
CA GLY A 81 4.85 -14.25 -1.33
C GLY A 81 3.33 -14.05 -1.36
N ARG A 82 2.61 -14.85 -2.16
CA ARG A 82 1.14 -14.81 -2.25
C ARG A 82 0.47 -15.16 -0.93
N VAL A 83 0.92 -16.22 -0.26
CA VAL A 83 0.37 -16.65 1.05
C VAL A 83 0.52 -15.55 2.09
N ARG A 84 1.67 -14.85 2.12
CA ARG A 84 1.90 -13.73 3.04
C ARG A 84 0.96 -12.56 2.78
N VAL A 85 0.76 -12.19 1.51
CA VAL A 85 -0.17 -11.11 1.14
C VAL A 85 -1.59 -11.49 1.56
N GLN A 86 -2.02 -12.73 1.32
CA GLN A 86 -3.35 -13.19 1.73
C GLN A 86 -3.52 -13.16 3.25
N ALA A 87 -2.57 -13.71 4.00
CA ALA A 87 -2.60 -13.67 5.47
C ALA A 87 -2.65 -12.22 5.99
N ALA A 88 -1.95 -11.29 5.36
CA ALA A 88 -2.02 -9.88 5.71
C ALA A 88 -3.39 -9.26 5.42
N LEU A 89 -4.04 -9.61 4.32
CA LEU A 89 -5.42 -9.19 4.02
C LEU A 89 -6.42 -9.76 5.03
N ASP A 90 -6.26 -11.02 5.42
CA ASP A 90 -7.14 -11.69 6.39
C ASP A 90 -6.95 -11.16 7.81
N SER A 91 -5.70 -10.81 8.17
CA SER A 91 -5.34 -10.23 9.47
C SER A 91 -5.63 -8.74 9.57
N ALA A 92 -5.81 -8.05 8.44
CA ALA A 92 -6.09 -6.63 8.43
C ALA A 92 -7.45 -6.39 9.11
N PRO A 93 -7.55 -5.40 10.03
CA PRO A 93 -8.86 -5.01 10.52
C PRO A 93 -9.69 -4.62 9.30
N LYS A 94 -10.86 -5.25 9.12
CA LYS A 94 -11.85 -4.86 8.12
C LYS A 94 -12.24 -3.42 8.42
N THR A 95 -11.49 -2.49 7.86
CA THR A 95 -11.83 -1.08 7.88
C THR A 95 -13.06 -1.03 6.99
N GLN A 96 -14.23 -0.92 7.61
CA GLN A 96 -15.45 -0.65 6.87
C GLN A 96 -15.12 0.54 5.96
N PRO A 97 -15.32 0.46 4.63
CA PRO A 97 -15.33 1.67 3.82
C PRO A 97 -16.30 2.62 4.52
N PRO A 98 -15.97 3.90 4.73
CA PRO A 98 -16.72 4.78 5.64
C PRO A 98 -18.22 4.73 5.32
N THR A 99 -18.94 3.92 6.11
CA THR A 99 -20.39 3.75 6.02
C THR A 99 -21.02 4.80 6.88
N THR A 100 -21.28 5.94 6.27
CA THR A 100 -22.41 6.80 6.65
C THR A 100 -22.79 7.68 5.46
N PRO A 101 -24.06 7.66 5.00
CA PRO A 101 -24.59 8.70 4.14
C PRO A 101 -24.87 9.93 5.02
N ALA A 102 -23.82 10.56 5.53
CA ALA A 102 -23.94 11.91 6.02
C ALA A 102 -24.28 12.76 4.80
N THR A 103 -25.37 13.52 4.89
CA THR A 103 -25.74 14.59 3.98
C THR A 103 -24.52 15.49 3.77
N LYS A 104 -23.72 15.18 2.76
CA LYS A 104 -22.53 15.94 2.41
C LYS A 104 -23.03 17.32 2.01
N HIS A 105 -22.79 18.31 2.86
CA HIS A 105 -22.57 19.66 2.34
C HIS A 105 -21.55 19.49 1.23
N GLN A 106 -21.98 19.61 -0.03
CA GLN A 106 -21.06 19.51 -1.14
C GLN A 106 -19.90 20.46 -0.84
N PRO A 107 -18.65 19.98 -0.85
CA PRO A 107 -17.52 20.82 -0.53
C PRO A 107 -17.59 22.01 -1.49
N LYS A 108 -17.68 23.22 -0.92
CA LYS A 108 -17.94 24.44 -1.70
C LYS A 108 -16.92 24.64 -2.83
N LEU A 109 -15.75 24.00 -2.74
CA LEU A 109 -14.68 24.05 -3.73
C LEU A 109 -13.95 22.68 -3.81
N ILE A 110 -13.68 22.22 -5.04
CA ILE A 110 -12.92 21.01 -5.36
C ILE A 110 -11.56 21.38 -6.01
N PRO A 111 -10.52 20.54 -5.90
CA PRO A 111 -9.25 20.79 -6.59
C PRO A 111 -9.41 20.82 -8.12
N LEU A 112 -8.66 21.70 -8.81
CA LEU A 112 -8.72 21.86 -10.27
C LEU A 112 -8.54 20.55 -11.06
N HIS A 113 -7.69 19.64 -10.58
CA HIS A 113 -7.48 18.32 -11.22
C HIS A 113 -8.73 17.44 -11.11
N ALA A 114 -9.31 17.36 -9.91
CA ALA A 114 -10.51 16.57 -9.66
C ALA A 114 -11.71 17.13 -10.44
N TRP A 115 -11.81 18.46 -10.60
CA TRP A 115 -12.79 19.09 -11.48
C TRP A 115 -12.61 18.66 -12.94
N ALA A 116 -11.37 18.62 -13.44
CA ALA A 116 -11.09 18.21 -14.81
C ALA A 116 -11.45 16.73 -15.04
N GLU A 117 -11.15 15.85 -14.09
CA GLU A 117 -11.55 14.44 -14.13
C GLU A 117 -13.08 14.28 -14.08
N GLN A 118 -13.79 15.08 -13.29
CA GLN A 118 -15.25 15.05 -13.24
C GLN A 118 -15.90 15.56 -14.53
N THR A 119 -15.29 16.55 -15.19
CA THR A 119 -15.85 17.20 -16.38
C THR A 119 -15.53 16.43 -17.67
N PHE A 120 -14.30 15.94 -17.80
CA PHE A 120 -13.78 15.32 -19.02
C PHE A 120 -13.52 13.81 -18.90
N GLY A 121 -13.63 13.24 -17.70
CA GLY A 121 -13.43 11.82 -17.46
C GLY A 121 -12.02 11.35 -17.81
N GLU A 122 -11.94 10.27 -18.58
CA GLU A 122 -10.69 9.67 -19.06
C GLU A 122 -9.87 10.63 -19.94
N TYR A 123 -10.52 11.60 -20.58
CA TYR A 123 -9.87 12.58 -21.47
C TYR A 123 -9.47 13.87 -20.74
N ALA A 124 -9.32 13.81 -19.42
CA ALA A 124 -8.90 14.94 -18.62
C ALA A 124 -7.55 15.52 -19.09
N PRO A 125 -7.48 16.81 -19.41
CA PRO A 125 -6.24 17.45 -19.83
C PRO A 125 -5.16 17.42 -18.75
N HIS A 126 -3.90 17.33 -19.18
CA HIS A 126 -2.76 17.37 -18.26
C HIS A 126 -2.72 18.65 -17.42
N ARG A 127 -2.13 18.57 -16.22
CA ARG A 127 -2.04 19.67 -15.24
C ARG A 127 -1.57 21.00 -15.83
N ASN A 128 -0.59 20.99 -16.73
CA ASN A 128 -0.07 22.23 -17.34
C ASN A 128 -1.12 22.93 -18.21
N THR A 129 -1.94 22.17 -18.93
CA THR A 129 -3.05 22.69 -19.74
C THR A 129 -4.09 23.35 -18.85
N LEU A 130 -4.45 22.70 -17.74
CA LEU A 130 -5.39 23.27 -16.76
C LEU A 130 -4.87 24.59 -16.18
N LEU A 131 -3.58 24.67 -15.84
CA LEU A 131 -2.97 25.92 -15.37
C LEU A 131 -2.98 27.02 -16.43
N ASN A 132 -2.77 26.67 -17.70
CA ASN A 132 -2.88 27.63 -18.80
C ASN A 132 -4.32 28.13 -18.96
N TRP A 133 -5.32 27.27 -18.78
CA TRP A 133 -6.72 27.68 -18.78
C TRP A 133 -7.05 28.65 -17.66
N VAL A 134 -6.54 28.43 -16.44
CA VAL A 134 -6.69 29.39 -15.34
C VAL A 134 -6.06 30.74 -15.69
N LYS A 135 -4.82 30.74 -16.21
CA LYS A 135 -4.12 31.97 -16.61
C LYS A 135 -4.88 32.74 -17.70
N ASN A 136 -5.46 32.02 -18.66
CA ASN A 136 -6.19 32.59 -19.79
C ASN A 136 -7.67 32.88 -19.46
N GLY A 137 -8.12 32.64 -18.22
CA GLY A 137 -9.50 32.90 -17.81
C GLY A 137 -10.54 32.02 -18.50
N LYS A 138 -10.16 30.82 -18.94
CA LYS A 138 -11.04 29.86 -19.66
C LYS A 138 -11.94 29.02 -18.73
N ILE A 139 -11.98 29.29 -17.43
CA ILE A 139 -12.82 28.57 -16.46
C ILE A 139 -13.66 29.58 -15.71
N ARG A 140 -14.98 29.36 -15.65
CA ARG A 140 -15.94 30.25 -14.98
C ARG A 140 -16.83 29.46 -14.00
N PRO A 141 -17.01 29.92 -12.74
CA PRO A 141 -16.38 31.09 -12.12
C PRO A 141 -14.86 30.92 -11.95
N PHE A 142 -14.15 32.05 -11.79
CA PHE A 142 -12.68 32.04 -11.76
C PHE A 142 -12.14 31.18 -10.59
N PRO A 143 -11.18 30.28 -10.83
CA PRO A 143 -10.61 29.43 -9.79
C PRO A 143 -9.99 30.22 -8.63
N LYS A 144 -10.29 29.81 -7.39
CA LYS A 144 -9.69 30.37 -6.18
C LYS A 144 -8.33 29.72 -5.91
N ARG A 145 -7.29 30.54 -5.75
CA ARG A 145 -5.96 30.07 -5.38
C ARG A 145 -5.86 29.92 -3.87
N VAL A 146 -5.55 28.71 -3.40
CA VAL A 146 -5.29 28.42 -1.97
C VAL A 146 -3.92 27.75 -1.87
N GLY A 147 -2.97 28.48 -1.29
CA GLY A 147 -1.56 28.07 -1.25
C GLY A 147 -0.96 27.89 -2.66
N ARG A 148 -0.48 26.67 -2.96
CA ARG A 148 0.12 26.28 -4.25
C ARG A 148 -0.85 25.62 -5.22
N ARG A 149 -2.15 25.57 -4.91
CA ARG A 149 -3.17 24.86 -5.70
C ARG A 149 -4.34 25.78 -6.04
N TYR A 150 -5.05 25.45 -7.12
CA TYR A 150 -6.29 26.10 -7.52
C TYR A 150 -7.47 25.21 -7.18
N PHE A 151 -8.54 25.84 -6.73
CA PHE A 151 -9.79 25.22 -6.35
C PHE A 151 -10.94 25.87 -7.10
N VAL A 152 -11.90 25.06 -7.52
CA VAL A 152 -12.98 25.44 -8.42
C VAL A 152 -14.29 24.95 -7.83
N THR A 153 -15.39 25.63 -8.10
CA THR A 153 -16.72 25.09 -7.79
C THR A 153 -17.02 23.87 -8.68
N PRO A 154 -17.70 22.83 -8.19
CA PRO A 154 -18.09 21.69 -9.04
C PRO A 154 -18.91 22.11 -10.27
N GLU A 155 -19.70 23.16 -10.13
CA GLU A 155 -20.57 23.74 -11.19
C GLU A 155 -19.81 24.66 -12.15
N ALA A 156 -18.47 24.72 -12.09
CA ALA A 156 -17.72 25.56 -13.02
C ALA A 156 -17.65 24.94 -14.41
N GLU A 157 -17.70 25.80 -15.43
CA GLU A 157 -17.68 25.44 -16.83
C GLU A 157 -16.40 25.93 -17.51
N TYR A 158 -15.94 25.13 -18.48
CA TYR A 158 -14.88 25.55 -19.40
C TYR A 158 -15.49 26.42 -20.50
N VAL A 159 -14.97 27.64 -20.65
CA VAL A 159 -15.41 28.60 -21.67
C VAL A 159 -14.27 28.83 -22.63
N ASP A 160 -14.45 28.45 -23.88
CA ASP A 160 -13.52 28.86 -24.94
C ASP A 160 -13.94 30.22 -25.51
N PRO A 161 -13.10 31.26 -25.44
CA PRO A 161 -13.44 32.59 -25.94
C PRO A 161 -13.73 32.61 -27.46
N VAL A 162 -13.16 31.69 -28.23
CA VAL A 162 -13.47 31.60 -29.68
C VAL A 162 -14.86 31.01 -29.87
N ALA A 163 -15.19 29.93 -29.15
CA ALA A 163 -16.52 29.32 -29.19
C ALA A 163 -17.60 30.26 -28.64
N ASP A 164 -17.32 30.97 -27.55
CA ASP A 164 -18.24 31.96 -26.96
C ASP A 164 -18.51 33.13 -27.92
N LYS A 165 -17.51 33.57 -28.69
CA LYS A 165 -17.70 34.61 -29.72
C LYS A 165 -18.56 34.10 -30.88
N ILE A 166 -18.32 32.87 -31.33
CA ILE A 166 -19.15 32.22 -32.37
C ILE A 166 -20.59 32.09 -31.88
N GLN A 167 -20.77 31.61 -30.65
CA GLN A 167 -22.09 31.43 -30.04
C GLN A 167 -22.85 32.77 -29.94
N LYS A 168 -22.19 33.84 -29.50
CA LYS A 168 -22.78 35.19 -29.48
C LYS A 168 -23.16 35.71 -30.87
N MET A 169 -22.35 35.42 -31.89
CA MET A 169 -22.65 35.77 -33.27
C MET A 169 -23.86 35.01 -33.82
N ILE A 170 -24.06 33.76 -33.40
CA ILE A 170 -25.21 32.93 -33.77
C ILE A 170 -26.47 33.39 -33.01
N ASP A 171 -26.34 33.72 -31.73
CA ASP A 171 -27.45 34.12 -30.85
C ASP A 171 -27.84 35.61 -31.02
N GLY A 172 -27.17 36.36 -31.90
CA GLY A 172 -27.62 37.67 -32.39
C GLY A 172 -27.60 38.79 -31.34
N ARG A 173 -26.67 38.76 -30.38
CA ARG A 173 -26.53 39.80 -29.34
C ARG A 173 -25.22 40.58 -29.44
#